data_AF-A0A493TYM3-F1
#
_entry.id   AF-A0A493TYM3-F1
#
_cell.length_a   1.000
_cell.length_b   1.000
_cell.length_c   1.000
_cell.angle_alpha   90.00
_cell.angle_beta   90.00
_cell.angle_gamma   90.00
#
_symmetry.space_group_name_H-M   'P 1'
#
loop_
_entity.id
_entity.type
_entity.pdbx_description
1 polymer ?
#
loop_
_entity_poly.entity_id
_entity_poly.type
_entity_poly.pdbx_seq_one_letter_code
_entity_poly.pdbx_strand_id
1 'polypeptide(L)'
;MAAPCCTAPLGAGPGGGGEGAAGPMEAAAAAAAGGAPAPSEALRAVLKPSGALPAGSLPVRGYDFAGGPDLAALLRSFLTTGFQATSFGQAVAEIRRMIEAKLEPLSAEERGRAELGGCPRAPSGCTIFLGFTSNLISSGVRETIRYLV
;
A
#
# COMPACT_ATOMS: atom_id res chain seq x y z
N MET A 1 44.35 -3.27 17.73
CA MET A 1 43.94 -1.99 17.11
C MET A 1 42.46 -1.82 17.39
N ALA A 2 42.09 -1.30 18.56
CA ALA A 2 41.96 0.13 18.85
C ALA A 2 40.80 0.76 18.04
N ALA A 3 39.66 0.88 18.71
CA ALA A 3 38.48 1.70 18.36
C ALA A 3 38.84 3.22 18.43
N PRO A 4 37.96 4.22 18.19
CA PRO A 4 36.58 4.37 18.74
C PRO A 4 35.55 4.92 17.71
N CYS A 5 34.24 4.69 17.85
CA CYS A 5 33.32 5.10 18.94
C CYS A 5 33.05 6.62 18.94
N CYS A 6 31.88 7.00 18.44
CA CYS A 6 31.06 8.17 18.81
C CYS A 6 29.64 7.76 18.37
N THR A 7 28.65 7.27 19.15
CA THR A 7 28.16 7.53 20.51
C THR A 7 27.76 8.98 20.82
N ALA A 8 26.44 9.18 20.70
CA ALA A 8 25.54 9.96 21.55
C ALA A 8 25.53 11.51 21.38
N PRO A 9 24.48 12.25 21.83
CA PRO A 9 23.34 11.83 22.66
C PRO A 9 21.93 12.37 22.30
N LEU A 10 20.93 11.78 22.95
CA LEU A 10 19.62 12.35 23.27
C LEU A 10 19.78 13.48 24.31
N GLY A 11 19.06 14.60 24.16
CA GLY A 11 18.89 15.57 25.26
C GLY A 11 18.26 16.90 24.89
N ALA A 12 16.99 17.07 25.30
CA ALA A 12 16.31 18.26 25.84
C ALA A 12 16.47 19.65 25.18
N GLY A 13 15.33 20.29 24.88
CA GLY A 13 15.22 21.63 24.31
C GLY A 13 15.52 22.79 25.26
N PRO A 14 15.47 24.03 24.73
CA PRO A 14 14.63 25.06 25.32
C PRO A 14 13.77 25.77 24.26
N GLY A 15 12.65 26.35 24.73
CA GLY A 15 11.75 27.12 23.88
C GLY A 15 12.25 28.54 23.55
N GLY A 16 11.39 29.28 22.84
CA GLY A 16 11.38 30.73 22.83
C GLY A 16 11.90 31.40 21.56
N GLY A 17 10.96 31.90 20.74
CA GLY A 17 10.95 33.23 20.14
C GLY A 17 12.14 33.71 19.31
N GLY A 18 11.89 34.00 18.04
CA GLY A 18 12.79 34.82 17.21
C GLY A 18 12.32 34.91 15.77
N GLU A 19 11.55 35.95 15.45
CA GLU A 19 11.42 36.44 14.08
C GLU A 19 12.81 36.73 13.51
N GLY A 20 13.12 36.15 12.36
CA GLY A 20 14.42 36.32 11.71
C GLY A 20 14.28 36.05 10.22
N ALA A 21 14.14 37.14 9.46
CA ALA A 21 14.15 37.14 8.00
C ALA A 21 15.41 36.45 7.47
N ALA A 22 15.24 35.35 6.74
CA ALA A 22 16.28 34.73 5.93
C ALA A 22 15.98 35.06 4.47
N GLY A 23 16.94 35.73 3.83
CA GLY A 23 16.81 36.37 2.52
C GLY A 23 16.61 35.40 1.35
N PRO A 24 16.45 35.96 0.14
CA PRO A 24 16.15 35.20 -1.06
C PRO A 24 17.37 34.38 -1.48
N MET A 25 17.20 33.06 -1.55
CA MET A 25 18.12 32.17 -2.25
C MET A 25 17.99 32.48 -3.75
N GLU A 26 18.97 33.22 -4.24
CA GLU A 26 19.15 33.69 -5.61
C GLU A 26 19.10 32.51 -6.60
N ALA A 27 18.03 32.45 -7.38
CA ALA A 27 17.91 31.51 -8.50
C ALA A 27 18.81 32.01 -9.64
N ALA A 28 19.96 31.35 -9.81
CA ALA A 28 20.84 31.56 -10.94
C ALA A 28 20.07 31.37 -12.26
N ALA A 29 19.91 32.46 -13.00
CA ALA A 29 19.25 32.51 -14.29
C ALA A 29 20.07 31.76 -15.33
N ALA A 30 19.54 30.64 -15.84
CA ALA A 30 20.00 30.06 -17.10
C ALA A 30 19.47 30.92 -18.25
N ALA A 31 20.37 31.64 -18.92
CA ALA A 31 20.04 32.54 -20.02
C ALA A 31 19.69 31.77 -21.31
N ALA A 32 18.51 32.10 -21.83
CA ALA A 32 18.09 32.20 -23.23
C ALA A 32 18.41 31.05 -24.22
N ALA A 33 17.42 30.18 -24.44
CA ALA A 33 17.14 29.62 -25.76
C ALA A 33 16.11 30.54 -26.46
N GLY A 34 16.42 31.00 -27.68
CA GLY A 34 15.63 31.96 -28.44
C GLY A 34 14.28 31.43 -28.95
N GLY A 35 13.29 31.37 -28.07
CA GLY A 35 11.88 31.16 -28.39
C GLY A 35 11.02 32.30 -27.85
N ALA A 36 9.92 32.62 -28.53
CA ALA A 36 8.93 33.60 -28.06
C ALA A 36 8.50 33.31 -26.60
N PRO A 37 8.18 34.33 -25.78
CA PRO A 37 7.78 34.12 -24.39
C PRO A 37 6.62 33.13 -24.32
N ALA A 38 6.73 32.15 -23.42
CA ALA A 38 5.73 31.12 -23.27
C ALA A 38 4.35 31.76 -22.97
N PRO A 39 3.25 31.27 -23.58
CA PRO A 39 1.93 31.83 -23.35
C PRO A 39 1.57 31.82 -21.86
N SER A 40 1.13 32.97 -21.34
CA SER A 40 0.82 33.15 -19.90
C SER A 40 -0.25 32.18 -19.40
N GLU A 41 -1.26 31.89 -20.21
CA GLU A 41 -2.29 30.91 -19.88
C GLU A 41 -1.76 29.47 -19.84
N ALA A 42 -0.77 29.13 -20.68
CA ALA A 42 -0.12 27.82 -20.63
C ALA A 42 0.69 27.67 -19.34
N LEU A 43 1.40 28.73 -18.93
CA LEU A 43 2.14 28.73 -17.66
C LEU A 43 1.20 28.57 -16.46
N ARG A 44 0.07 29.29 -16.45
CA ARG A 44 -0.92 29.19 -15.37
C ARG A 44 -1.58 27.81 -15.29
N ALA A 45 -1.82 27.17 -16.43
CA ALA A 45 -2.42 25.84 -16.49
C ALA A 45 -1.46 24.73 -16.07
N VAL A 46 -0.19 24.79 -16.51
CA VAL A 46 0.82 23.75 -16.26
C VAL A 46 1.45 23.87 -14.87
N LEU A 47 1.73 25.09 -14.40
CA LEU A 47 2.47 25.34 -13.16
C LEU A 47 1.55 25.60 -11.96
N LYS A 48 0.40 24.94 -11.93
CA LYS A 48 -0.53 25.05 -10.80
C LYS A 48 0.08 24.37 -9.56
N PRO A 49 0.18 25.06 -8.41
CA PRO A 49 0.65 24.46 -7.16
C PRO A 49 -0.25 23.28 -6.72
N SER A 50 0.36 22.19 -6.26
CA SER A 50 -0.34 21.04 -5.69
C SER A 50 -0.61 21.22 -4.19
N GLY A 51 -1.71 20.64 -3.71
CA GLY A 51 -2.00 20.53 -2.29
C GLY A 51 -1.22 19.38 -1.64
N ALA A 52 -1.17 19.38 -0.31
CA ALA A 52 -0.56 18.28 0.45
C ALA A 52 -1.38 16.99 0.32
N LEU A 53 -0.69 15.84 0.32
CA LEU A 53 -1.32 14.52 0.29
C LEU A 53 -1.79 14.09 1.69
N PRO A 54 -2.84 13.27 1.80
CA PRO A 54 -3.28 12.69 3.07
C PRO A 54 -2.18 11.86 3.75
N ALA A 55 -2.15 11.91 5.09
CA ALA A 55 -1.29 11.04 5.90
C ALA A 55 -1.65 9.56 5.63
N GLY A 56 -0.65 8.75 5.27
CA GLY A 56 -0.83 7.34 4.91
C GLY A 56 -0.86 7.06 3.40
N SER A 57 -0.68 8.08 2.56
CA SER A 57 -0.49 7.90 1.12
C SER A 57 0.79 7.10 0.84
N LEU A 58 0.65 5.92 0.25
CA LEU A 58 1.80 5.07 -0.08
C LEU A 58 2.47 5.58 -1.37
N PRO A 59 3.80 5.78 -1.38
CA PRO A 59 4.51 6.14 -2.61
C PRO A 59 4.48 4.97 -3.59
N VAL A 60 4.39 5.30 -4.88
CA VAL A 60 4.50 4.30 -5.94
C VAL A 60 5.95 3.82 -6.02
N ARG A 61 6.16 2.53 -5.76
CA ARG A 61 7.46 1.88 -5.81
C ARG A 61 7.28 0.40 -6.18
N GLY A 62 7.94 -0.02 -7.26
CA GLY A 62 7.99 -1.42 -7.69
C GLY A 62 9.02 -2.25 -6.93
N TYR A 63 9.08 -3.54 -7.25
CA TYR A 63 10.09 -4.45 -6.72
C TYR A 63 11.49 -4.13 -7.27
N ASP A 64 12.50 -4.16 -6.41
CA ASP A 64 13.90 -3.99 -6.77
C ASP A 64 14.59 -5.34 -6.91
N PHE A 65 14.98 -5.70 -8.15
CA PHE A 65 15.63 -6.96 -8.46
C PHE A 65 17.12 -6.98 -8.10
N ALA A 66 17.74 -5.85 -7.72
CA ALA A 66 19.13 -5.82 -7.28
C ALA A 66 19.36 -6.68 -6.01
N GLY A 67 18.32 -6.83 -5.17
CA GLY A 67 18.32 -7.72 -4.00
C GLY A 67 18.14 -9.22 -4.32
N GLY A 68 18.04 -9.59 -5.59
CA GLY A 68 17.81 -10.96 -6.04
C GLY A 68 16.33 -11.31 -6.26
N PRO A 69 16.04 -12.52 -6.76
CA PRO A 69 14.68 -12.94 -7.10
C PRO A 69 13.92 -13.51 -5.88
N ASP A 70 13.22 -12.66 -5.12
CA ASP A 70 12.22 -13.08 -4.12
C ASP A 70 10.80 -12.88 -4.67
N LEU A 71 10.15 -14.00 -5.03
CA LEU A 71 8.78 -13.99 -5.54
C LEU A 71 7.77 -13.46 -4.52
N ALA A 72 7.96 -13.76 -3.24
CA ALA A 72 7.06 -13.29 -2.20
C ALA A 72 7.19 -11.77 -2.01
N ALA A 73 8.40 -11.23 -2.07
CA ALA A 73 8.62 -9.78 -2.05
C ALA A 73 8.11 -9.08 -3.32
N LEU A 74 8.27 -9.71 -4.48
CA LEU A 74 7.69 -9.22 -5.74
C LEU A 74 6.17 -9.09 -5.62
N LEU A 75 5.47 -10.15 -5.19
CA LEU A 75 4.02 -10.12 -5.04
C LEU A 75 3.55 -9.14 -3.95
N ARG A 76 4.33 -8.94 -2.88
CA ARG A 76 4.04 -7.90 -1.87
C ARG A 76 4.15 -6.49 -2.45
N SER A 77 5.13 -6.25 -3.33
CA SER A 77 5.33 -4.93 -3.95
C SER A 77 4.16 -4.49 -4.83
N PHE A 78 3.29 -5.42 -5.26
CA PHE A 78 2.15 -5.10 -6.13
C PHE A 78 1.20 -4.07 -5.51
N LEU A 79 1.11 -4.00 -4.17
CA LEU A 79 0.36 -2.95 -3.48
C LEU A 79 0.82 -1.53 -3.86
N THR A 80 2.11 -1.33 -4.12
CA THR A 80 2.73 -0.04 -4.43
C THR A 80 3.16 0.10 -5.90
N THR A 81 2.87 -0.87 -6.76
CA THR A 81 3.24 -0.82 -8.19
C THR A 81 2.28 0.03 -9.02
N GLY A 82 0.99 0.09 -8.66
CA GLY A 82 -0.04 0.83 -9.38
C GLY A 82 -0.90 -0.03 -10.31
N PHE A 83 -1.97 0.57 -10.86
CA PHE A 83 -2.92 -0.07 -11.77
C PHE A 83 -3.48 -1.41 -11.23
N GLN A 84 -3.56 -2.44 -12.06
CA GLN A 84 -4.08 -3.76 -11.69
C GLN A 84 -3.22 -4.48 -10.64
N ALA A 85 -1.94 -4.14 -10.53
CA ALA A 85 -1.09 -4.72 -9.49
C ALA A 85 -1.57 -4.30 -8.10
N THR A 86 -1.92 -3.02 -7.91
CA THR A 86 -2.48 -2.56 -6.64
C THR A 86 -3.81 -3.23 -6.33
N SER A 87 -4.69 -3.38 -7.33
CA SER A 87 -5.96 -4.13 -7.17
C SER A 87 -5.73 -5.58 -6.73
N PHE A 88 -4.72 -6.26 -7.31
CA PHE A 88 -4.34 -7.61 -6.89
C PHE A 88 -3.84 -7.64 -5.45
N GLY A 89 -2.96 -6.72 -5.06
CA GLY A 89 -2.46 -6.63 -3.68
C GLY A 89 -3.58 -6.38 -2.67
N GLN A 90 -4.57 -5.54 -3.03
CA GLN A 90 -5.77 -5.30 -2.23
C GLN A 90 -6.63 -6.55 -2.10
N ALA A 91 -6.84 -7.30 -3.19
CA ALA A 91 -7.58 -8.56 -3.16
C ALA A 91 -6.91 -9.61 -2.26
N VAL A 92 -5.57 -9.71 -2.28
CA VAL A 92 -4.82 -10.58 -1.36
C VAL A 92 -5.03 -10.17 0.10
N ALA A 93 -4.99 -8.86 0.39
CA ALA A 93 -5.24 -8.35 1.74
C ALA A 93 -6.67 -8.68 2.20
N GLU A 94 -7.66 -8.55 1.31
CA GLU A 94 -9.05 -8.85 1.63
C GLU A 94 -9.30 -10.33 1.91
N ILE A 95 -8.75 -11.23 1.08
CA ILE A 95 -8.87 -12.67 1.29
C ILE A 95 -8.23 -13.08 2.63
N ARG A 96 -7.09 -12.46 3.01
CA ARG A 96 -6.48 -12.69 4.33
C ARG A 96 -7.41 -12.27 5.47
N ARG A 97 -8.07 -11.12 5.37
CA ARG A 97 -9.07 -10.68 6.36
C ARG A 97 -10.22 -11.69 6.49
N MET A 98 -10.72 -12.22 5.38
CA MET A 98 -11.76 -13.26 5.39
C MET A 98 -11.30 -14.54 6.09
N ILE A 99 -10.05 -14.97 5.84
CA ILE A 99 -9.48 -16.17 6.48
C ILE A 99 -9.27 -15.94 7.97
N GLU A 100 -8.71 -14.80 8.37
CA GLU A 100 -8.51 -14.42 9.78
C GLU A 100 -9.85 -14.40 10.52
N ALA A 101 -10.87 -13.73 9.96
CA ALA A 101 -12.21 -13.70 10.54
C ALA A 101 -12.86 -15.09 10.61
N LYS A 102 -12.53 -16.01 9.69
CA LYS A 102 -13.01 -17.39 9.71
C LYS A 102 -12.35 -18.24 10.78
N LEU A 103 -11.08 -17.97 11.10
CA LEU A 103 -10.29 -18.70 12.09
C LEU A 103 -10.48 -18.19 13.52
N GLU A 104 -10.98 -16.95 13.67
CA GLU A 104 -11.32 -16.39 14.97
C GLU A 104 -12.34 -17.29 15.71
N PRO A 105 -12.07 -17.67 16.97
CA PRO A 105 -12.95 -18.55 17.73
C PRO A 105 -14.29 -17.88 18.03
N LEU A 106 -15.37 -18.57 17.67
CA LEU A 106 -16.74 -18.16 18.00
C LEU A 106 -17.01 -18.26 19.50
N SER A 107 -17.68 -17.25 20.05
CA SER A 107 -18.26 -17.32 21.39
C SER A 107 -19.37 -18.38 21.48
N ALA A 108 -19.72 -18.78 22.71
CA ALA A 108 -20.77 -19.78 22.93
C ALA A 108 -22.14 -19.34 22.36
N GLU A 109 -22.46 -18.04 22.46
CA GLU A 109 -23.70 -17.48 21.92
C GLU A 109 -23.72 -17.49 20.39
N GLU A 110 -22.61 -17.12 19.76
CA GLU A 110 -22.48 -17.12 18.30
C GLU A 110 -22.53 -18.53 17.73
N ARG A 111 -21.94 -19.49 18.43
CA ARG A 111 -22.02 -20.91 18.09
C ARG A 111 -23.47 -21.40 18.12
N GLY A 112 -24.20 -21.08 19.19
CA GLY A 112 -25.63 -21.40 19.29
C GLY A 112 -26.44 -20.81 18.14
N ARG A 113 -26.23 -19.52 17.81
CA ARG A 113 -26.90 -18.86 16.67
C ARG A 113 -26.57 -19.49 15.31
N ALA A 114 -25.34 -19.93 15.12
CA ALA A 114 -24.91 -20.52 13.87
C ALA A 114 -25.42 -21.96 13.68
N GLU A 115 -25.62 -22.70 14.76
CA GLU A 115 -26.22 -24.05 14.75
C GLU A 115 -27.72 -24.05 14.39
N LEU A 116 -28.43 -22.94 14.68
CA LEU A 116 -29.82 -22.74 14.24
C LEU A 116 -29.99 -22.73 12.71
N GLY A 117 -28.91 -22.47 11.96
CA GLY A 117 -28.93 -22.40 10.50
C GLY A 117 -29.10 -23.75 9.79
N GLY A 118 -29.13 -24.87 10.52
CA GLY A 118 -29.35 -26.21 9.95
C GLY A 118 -28.21 -26.72 9.06
N CYS A 119 -27.08 -26.01 9.01
CA CYS A 119 -25.90 -26.43 8.27
C CYS A 119 -25.22 -27.59 9.01
N PRO A 120 -24.99 -28.74 8.36
CA PRO A 120 -24.31 -29.89 8.98
C PRO A 120 -22.80 -29.62 9.24
N ARG A 121 -22.29 -28.46 8.85
CA ARG A 121 -20.89 -28.07 8.98
C ARG A 121 -20.70 -27.22 10.23
N ALA A 122 -19.58 -27.43 10.93
CA ALA A 122 -19.24 -26.65 12.12
C ALA A 122 -19.25 -25.14 11.82
N PRO A 123 -19.83 -24.32 12.71
CA PRO A 123 -19.92 -22.89 12.49
C PRO A 123 -18.54 -22.22 12.57
N SER A 124 -18.32 -21.20 11.73
CA SER A 124 -17.09 -20.40 11.69
C SER A 124 -17.40 -18.90 11.76
N GLY A 125 -16.42 -18.08 12.19
CA GLY A 125 -16.58 -16.62 12.33
C GLY A 125 -16.89 -15.87 11.03
N CYS A 126 -16.52 -16.45 9.89
CA CYS A 126 -16.84 -15.92 8.57
C CYS A 126 -17.22 -17.07 7.62
N THR A 127 -18.31 -16.91 6.88
CA THR A 127 -18.74 -17.85 5.82
C THR A 127 -18.27 -17.31 4.47
N ILE A 128 -17.39 -18.05 3.80
CA ILE A 128 -16.80 -17.66 2.52
C ILE A 128 -17.59 -18.31 1.37
N PHE A 129 -18.18 -17.49 0.52
CA PHE A 129 -18.88 -17.93 -0.68
C PHE A 129 -17.93 -17.85 -1.88
N LEU A 130 -17.63 -19.00 -2.48
CA LEU A 130 -16.79 -19.09 -3.67
C LEU A 130 -17.67 -19.34 -4.91
N GLY A 131 -17.74 -18.36 -5.81
CA GLY A 131 -18.39 -18.48 -7.10
C GLY A 131 -17.38 -18.43 -8.24
N PHE A 132 -17.53 -19.29 -9.24
CA PHE A 132 -16.72 -19.30 -10.46
C PHE A 132 -17.58 -19.68 -11.66
N THR A 133 -17.19 -19.22 -12.84
CA THR A 133 -17.86 -19.53 -14.12
C THR A 133 -17.38 -20.88 -14.69
N SER A 134 -18.16 -21.48 -15.60
CA SER A 134 -17.88 -22.82 -16.15
C SER A 134 -16.53 -22.93 -16.86
N ASN A 135 -16.08 -21.86 -17.54
CA ASN A 135 -14.79 -21.81 -18.22
C ASN A 135 -13.59 -21.97 -17.27
N LEU A 136 -13.72 -21.58 -16.00
CA LEU A 136 -12.65 -21.74 -15.01
C LEU A 136 -12.46 -23.22 -14.62
N ILE A 137 -13.53 -24.02 -14.62
CA ILE A 137 -13.46 -25.47 -14.37
C ILE A 137 -12.92 -26.24 -15.59
N SER A 138 -13.16 -25.74 -16.81
CA SER A 138 -12.54 -26.33 -18.01
C SER A 138 -11.08 -25.91 -18.19
N SER A 139 -10.57 -24.97 -17.38
CA SER A 139 -9.18 -24.51 -17.39
C SER A 139 -8.36 -25.16 -16.27
N GLY A 140 -7.03 -24.95 -16.27
CA GLY A 140 -6.15 -25.41 -15.19
C GLY A 140 -6.35 -24.71 -13.83
N VAL A 141 -7.28 -23.75 -13.73
CA VAL A 141 -7.70 -23.17 -12.44
C VAL A 141 -8.52 -24.17 -11.62
N ARG A 142 -9.05 -25.23 -12.25
CA ARG A 142 -9.77 -26.33 -11.60
C ARG A 142 -8.96 -26.93 -10.45
N GLU A 143 -7.66 -27.12 -10.63
CA GLU A 143 -6.78 -27.69 -9.60
C GLU A 143 -6.65 -26.76 -8.38
N THR A 144 -6.61 -25.44 -8.60
CA THR A 144 -6.64 -24.44 -7.52
C THR A 144 -7.97 -24.46 -6.78
N ILE A 145 -9.10 -24.55 -7.49
CA ILE A 145 -10.42 -24.65 -6.88
C ILE A 145 -10.52 -25.95 -6.06
N ARG A 146 -10.02 -27.07 -6.58
CA ARG A 146 -9.96 -28.35 -5.88
C ARG A 146 -9.12 -28.29 -4.60
N TYR A 147 -8.05 -27.49 -4.56
CA TYR A 147 -7.26 -27.31 -3.33
C TYR A 147 -8.05 -26.60 -2.22
N LEU A 148 -8.99 -25.72 -2.58
CA LEU A 148 -9.76 -24.92 -1.62
C LEU A 148 -10.99 -25.64 -1.03
N VAL A 149 -11.51 -26.67 -1.72
CA VAL A 149 -12.75 -27.40 -1.37
C VAL A 149 -12.44 -28.72 -0.68
#